data_AF-A0A527HL69-F1
#
_entry.id   AF-A0A527HL69-F1
#
_cell.length_a   1.000
_cell.length_b   1.000
_cell.length_c   1.000
_cell.angle_alpha   90.00
_cell.angle_beta   90.00
_cell.angle_gamma   90.00
#
_symmetry.space_group_name_H-M   'P 1'
#
loop_
_entity.id
_entity.type
_entity.pdbx_description
1 polymer ?
#
loop_
_entity_poly.entity_id
_entity_poly.type
_entity_poly.pdbx_seq_one_letter_code
_entity_poly.pdbx_strand_id
1 'polypeptide(L)'
;PAFFLAPRTFAGPTARRMEAAVMPLAECFITPMAAVAGSVADEMLAALLAGRKLDRAYVNNGGDCAIHIGRGQSMGLAVAGTGNGMADRMTIRAEDGVRGVATSGWRGRSFSLGIADAVTVLARTGAEADAAATLIANAVDLPGNPAIKRIPAHELSPDSDLGARLVTHGVGTLALGEVARALDNGLAVAEDFRRRGLIAGSALFLGGEARISGSVALAAPNKSSREEVAHA
;
A
#
# COMPACT_ATOMS: atom_id res chain seq x y z
N PRO A 1 4.44 -7.26 22.42
CA PRO A 1 4.97 -8.57 21.97
C PRO A 1 4.74 -8.73 20.46
N ALA A 2 5.80 -8.99 19.68
CA ALA A 2 5.63 -9.32 18.26
C ALA A 2 4.58 -10.44 18.13
N PHE A 3 3.61 -10.28 17.24
CA PHE A 3 2.50 -11.24 17.11
C PHE A 3 2.99 -12.62 16.62
N PHE A 4 4.20 -12.68 16.04
CA PHE A 4 4.91 -13.90 15.70
C PHE A 4 6.37 -13.82 16.15
N LEU A 5 6.85 -14.88 16.82
CA LEU A 5 8.23 -14.99 17.30
C LEU A 5 9.18 -15.68 16.29
N ALA A 6 8.63 -16.29 15.22
CA ALA A 6 9.41 -16.96 14.18
C ALA A 6 8.68 -16.94 12.82
N PRO A 7 9.42 -16.88 11.69
CA PRO A 7 8.84 -17.03 10.36
C PRO A 7 8.17 -18.38 10.16
N ARG A 8 7.06 -18.41 9.44
CA ARG A 8 6.41 -19.63 8.96
C ARG A 8 7.13 -20.19 7.74
N THR A 9 7.11 -21.51 7.61
CA THR A 9 7.72 -22.20 6.48
C THR A 9 6.70 -22.40 5.36
N PHE A 10 7.03 -21.93 4.15
CA PHE A 10 6.19 -22.09 2.95
C PHE A 10 6.94 -22.70 1.78
N ALA A 11 6.26 -23.57 1.02
CA ALA A 11 6.84 -24.25 -0.15
C ALA A 11 6.78 -23.42 -1.46
N GLY A 12 5.78 -22.54 -1.61
CA GLY A 12 5.60 -21.73 -2.82
C GLY A 12 6.42 -20.44 -2.81
N PRO A 13 6.96 -19.98 -3.97
CA PRO A 13 7.74 -18.74 -4.05
C PRO A 13 6.92 -17.51 -3.65
N THR A 14 5.66 -17.40 -4.08
CA THR A 14 4.76 -16.30 -3.69
C THR A 14 4.54 -16.25 -2.18
N ALA A 15 4.21 -17.38 -1.55
CA ALA A 15 3.99 -17.43 -0.10
C ALA A 15 5.25 -17.11 0.71
N ARG A 16 6.44 -17.48 0.22
CA ARG A 16 7.71 -17.06 0.84
C ARG A 16 7.94 -15.55 0.73
N ARG A 17 7.61 -14.92 -0.41
CA ARG A 17 7.69 -13.45 -0.55
C ARG A 17 6.71 -12.76 0.40
N MET A 18 5.50 -13.30 0.52
CA MET A 18 4.50 -12.78 1.46
C MET A 18 5.03 -12.82 2.89
N GLU A 19 5.57 -13.95 3.33
CA GLU A 19 6.16 -14.06 4.67
C GLU A 19 7.33 -13.10 4.88
N ALA A 20 8.26 -13.05 3.93
CA ALA A 20 9.42 -12.16 4.01
C ALA A 20 9.03 -10.68 4.09
N ALA A 21 7.96 -10.26 3.42
CA ALA A 21 7.47 -8.89 3.46
C ALA A 21 6.82 -8.51 4.80
N VAL A 22 6.10 -9.44 5.44
CA VAL A 22 5.38 -9.15 6.70
C VAL A 22 6.24 -9.32 7.94
N MET A 23 7.27 -10.17 7.90
CA MET A 23 8.12 -10.44 9.08
C MET A 23 8.79 -9.20 9.69
N PRO A 24 9.37 -8.27 8.92
CA PRO A 24 9.92 -7.02 9.46
C PRO A 24 8.89 -6.10 10.11
N LEU A 25 7.60 -6.33 9.87
CA LEU A 25 6.47 -5.50 10.31
C LEU A 25 5.66 -6.16 11.45
N ALA A 26 6.01 -7.39 11.85
CA ALA A 26 5.23 -8.24 12.76
C ALA A 26 5.25 -7.82 14.24
N GLU A 27 5.63 -6.58 14.55
CA GLU A 27 5.48 -5.98 15.88
C GLU A 27 4.01 -5.76 16.25
N CYS A 28 3.17 -5.53 15.24
CA CYS A 28 1.72 -5.56 15.34
C CYS A 28 1.13 -6.76 14.58
N PHE A 29 -0.19 -6.96 14.72
CA PHE A 29 -0.85 -8.06 14.03
C PHE A 29 -0.80 -7.84 12.51
N ILE A 30 -0.29 -8.83 11.79
CA ILE A 30 -0.30 -8.92 10.34
C ILE A 30 -0.28 -10.39 9.90
N THR A 31 -1.00 -10.71 8.83
CA THR A 31 -0.92 -12.02 8.18
C THR A 31 -0.17 -11.87 6.84
N PRO A 32 0.39 -12.94 6.26
CA PRO A 32 1.02 -12.90 4.94
C PRO A 32 0.05 -12.47 3.85
N MET A 33 -1.26 -12.64 4.08
CA MET A 33 -2.29 -12.21 3.14
C MET A 33 -2.25 -10.70 2.89
N ALA A 34 -1.72 -9.90 3.83
CA ALA A 34 -1.48 -8.48 3.63
C ALA A 34 -0.43 -8.16 2.54
N ALA A 35 0.30 -9.15 2.03
CA ALA A 35 1.30 -8.99 0.98
C ALA A 35 0.96 -9.79 -0.29
N VAL A 36 -0.24 -10.38 -0.38
CA VAL A 36 -0.58 -11.36 -1.42
C VAL A 36 -0.58 -10.73 -2.81
N ALA A 37 -1.20 -9.57 -2.97
CA ALA A 37 -1.41 -8.98 -4.28
C ALA A 37 -0.08 -8.44 -4.84
N GLY A 38 0.70 -7.78 -3.99
CA GLY A 38 2.06 -7.36 -4.29
C GLY A 38 3.00 -8.53 -4.61
N SER A 39 2.93 -9.63 -3.86
CA SER A 39 3.75 -10.82 -4.10
C SER A 39 3.42 -11.52 -5.43
N VAL A 40 2.13 -11.53 -5.81
CA VAL A 40 1.70 -12.04 -7.13
C VAL A 40 2.20 -11.12 -8.24
N ALA A 41 2.12 -9.80 -8.06
CA ALA A 41 2.65 -8.85 -9.03
C ALA A 41 4.17 -9.04 -9.23
N ASP A 42 4.93 -9.24 -8.13
CA ASP A 42 6.37 -9.52 -8.18
C ASP A 42 6.69 -10.83 -8.94
N GLU A 43 5.92 -11.90 -8.69
CA GLU A 43 6.08 -13.19 -9.39
C GLU A 43 5.82 -13.03 -10.90
N MET A 44 4.74 -12.35 -11.27
CA MET A 44 4.40 -12.12 -12.67
C MET A 44 5.40 -11.20 -13.37
N LEU A 45 5.93 -10.18 -12.68
CA LEU A 45 6.97 -9.33 -13.22
C LEU A 45 8.26 -10.12 -13.45
N ALA A 46 8.65 -10.98 -12.51
CA ALA A 46 9.81 -11.84 -12.67
C ALA A 46 9.64 -12.78 -13.88
N ALA A 47 8.46 -13.38 -14.04
CA ALA A 47 8.12 -14.18 -15.20
C ALA A 47 8.17 -13.35 -16.50
N LEU A 48 7.68 -12.10 -16.48
CA LEU A 48 7.71 -11.16 -17.60
C LEU A 48 9.13 -10.70 -17.98
N LEU A 49 10.08 -10.69 -17.05
CA LEU A 49 11.47 -10.33 -17.35
C LEU A 49 12.33 -11.54 -17.77
N ALA A 50 11.90 -12.76 -17.47
CA ALA A 50 12.67 -13.97 -17.75
C ALA A 50 13.06 -14.09 -19.24
N GLY A 51 14.37 -14.11 -19.50
CA GLY A 51 14.93 -14.23 -20.86
C GLY A 51 14.76 -12.98 -21.74
N ARG A 52 14.35 -11.84 -21.17
CA ARG A 52 14.05 -10.61 -21.90
C ARG A 52 14.80 -9.41 -21.33
N LYS A 53 15.08 -8.42 -22.19
CA LYS A 53 15.61 -7.12 -21.80
C LYS A 53 14.55 -6.08 -22.11
N LEU A 54 13.87 -5.62 -21.07
CA LEU A 54 12.87 -4.56 -21.17
C LEU A 54 13.43 -3.29 -20.54
N ASP A 55 13.21 -2.14 -21.17
CA ASP A 55 13.59 -0.84 -20.62
C ASP A 55 12.71 -0.49 -19.43
N ARG A 56 11.41 -0.80 -19.51
CA ARG A 56 10.42 -0.61 -18.45
C ARG A 56 9.37 -1.70 -18.55
N ALA A 57 8.83 -2.11 -17.41
CA ALA A 57 7.65 -2.97 -17.33
C ALA A 57 6.95 -2.75 -15.99
N TYR A 58 5.66 -3.04 -15.92
CA TYR A 58 4.96 -3.12 -14.64
C TYR A 58 3.90 -4.21 -14.71
N VAL A 59 3.56 -4.76 -13.55
CA VAL A 59 2.40 -5.63 -13.36
C VAL A 59 1.54 -5.02 -12.28
N ASN A 60 0.26 -4.81 -12.56
CA ASN A 60 -0.73 -4.33 -11.60
C ASN A 60 -1.68 -5.48 -11.24
N ASN A 61 -1.87 -5.71 -9.95
CA ASN A 61 -2.84 -6.66 -9.40
C ASN A 61 -3.95 -5.90 -8.63
N GLY A 62 -4.62 -5.00 -9.34
CA GLY A 62 -5.61 -4.03 -8.86
C GLY A 62 -5.01 -2.80 -8.21
N GLY A 63 -4.66 -2.86 -6.92
CA GLY A 63 -4.06 -1.73 -6.18
C GLY A 63 -2.54 -1.77 -6.08
N ASP A 64 -1.96 -2.93 -6.38
CA ASP A 64 -0.58 -3.26 -6.02
C ASP A 64 0.22 -3.59 -7.27
N CYS A 65 1.35 -2.90 -7.42
CA CYS A 65 2.18 -2.89 -8.59
C CYS A 65 3.60 -3.32 -8.27
N ALA A 66 4.10 -4.25 -9.08
CA ALA A 66 5.53 -4.50 -9.22
C ALA A 66 6.02 -3.78 -10.49
N ILE A 67 7.16 -3.09 -10.39
CA ILE A 67 7.67 -2.20 -11.42
C ILE A 67 9.11 -2.58 -11.74
N HIS A 68 9.45 -2.67 -13.02
CA HIS A 68 10.80 -2.74 -13.53
C HIS A 68 11.16 -1.45 -14.25
N ILE A 69 12.29 -0.87 -13.87
CA ILE A 69 12.84 0.34 -14.50
C ILE A 69 14.31 0.07 -14.79
N GLY A 70 14.64 0.00 -16.08
CA GLY A 70 16.00 -0.14 -16.59
C GLY A 70 16.84 1.10 -16.31
N ARG A 71 18.17 0.96 -16.39
CA ARG A 71 19.11 2.06 -16.08
C ARG A 71 18.83 3.29 -16.96
N GLY A 72 18.74 4.47 -16.32
CA GLY A 72 18.47 5.74 -17.01
C GLY A 72 17.03 5.94 -17.45
N GLN A 73 16.13 5.00 -17.12
CA GLN A 73 14.70 5.11 -17.38
C GLN A 73 13.95 5.66 -16.16
N SER A 74 12.74 6.13 -16.42
CA SER A 74 11.79 6.54 -15.39
C SER A 74 10.36 6.16 -15.77
N MET A 75 9.48 6.06 -14.78
CA MET A 75 8.07 5.77 -14.96
C MET A 75 7.21 6.75 -14.16
N GLY A 76 6.18 7.29 -14.80
CA GLY A 76 5.16 8.08 -14.12
C GLY A 76 4.13 7.16 -13.44
N LEU A 77 3.73 7.51 -12.23
CA LEU A 77 2.65 6.85 -11.52
C LEU A 77 1.60 7.88 -11.08
N ALA A 78 0.33 7.52 -11.25
CA ALA A 78 -0.78 8.23 -10.63
C ALA A 78 -1.02 7.66 -9.24
N VAL A 79 -1.02 8.51 -8.22
CA VAL A 79 -1.40 8.15 -6.85
C VAL A 79 -2.88 8.43 -6.67
N ALA A 80 -3.60 7.50 -6.04
CA ALA A 80 -5.02 7.69 -5.73
C ALA A 80 -5.18 8.81 -4.69
N GLY A 81 -5.76 9.94 -5.13
CA GLY A 81 -6.15 11.05 -4.26
C GLY A 81 -7.63 11.04 -3.91
N THR A 82 -8.08 12.09 -3.21
CA THR A 82 -9.40 12.27 -2.56
C THR A 82 -10.63 12.31 -3.48
N GLY A 83 -10.56 11.80 -4.72
CA GLY A 83 -11.68 11.75 -5.65
C GLY A 83 -11.95 13.05 -6.41
N ASN A 84 -11.18 14.13 -6.18
CA ASN A 84 -11.33 15.42 -6.87
C ASN A 84 -10.68 15.49 -8.26
N GLY A 85 -10.52 14.34 -8.95
CA GLY A 85 -10.09 14.29 -10.34
C GLY A 85 -8.63 14.70 -10.62
N MET A 86 -7.84 15.00 -9.60
CA MET A 86 -6.43 15.37 -9.74
C MET A 86 -5.57 14.30 -9.06
N ALA A 87 -5.26 13.23 -9.81
CA ALA A 87 -4.26 12.28 -9.36
C ALA A 87 -2.91 12.99 -9.32
N ASP A 88 -2.28 13.03 -8.15
CA ASP A 88 -0.90 13.50 -8.07
C ASP A 88 -0.02 12.52 -8.86
N ARG A 89 0.73 13.07 -9.81
CA ARG A 89 1.65 12.28 -10.64
C ARG A 89 3.02 12.32 -10.01
N MET A 90 3.57 11.16 -9.71
CA MET A 90 4.96 11.02 -9.26
C MET A 90 5.79 10.38 -10.37
N THR A 91 7.06 10.76 -10.46
CA THR A 91 8.02 10.11 -11.37
C THR A 91 8.99 9.28 -10.54
N ILE A 92 9.02 7.97 -10.79
CA ILE A 92 9.99 7.05 -10.20
C ILE A 92 11.11 6.83 -11.21
N ARG A 93 12.36 7.01 -10.79
CA ARG A 93 13.55 6.72 -11.60
C ARG A 93 14.19 5.41 -11.18
N ALA A 94 15.03 4.85 -12.06
CA ALA A 94 15.75 3.62 -11.78
C ALA A 94 16.58 3.71 -10.49
N GLU A 95 17.21 4.86 -10.26
CA GLU A 95 18.08 5.19 -9.13
C GLU A 95 17.35 5.32 -7.79
N ASP A 96 16.02 5.52 -7.79
CA ASP A 96 15.26 5.70 -6.55
C ASP A 96 15.09 4.38 -5.77
N GLY A 97 15.41 3.23 -6.39
CA GLY A 97 15.31 1.91 -5.76
C GLY A 97 13.87 1.41 -5.52
N VAL A 98 12.85 2.21 -5.85
CA VAL A 98 11.44 1.83 -5.76
C VAL A 98 11.07 0.88 -6.89
N ARG A 99 10.57 -0.30 -6.55
CA ARG A 99 10.06 -1.30 -7.51
C ARG A 99 8.68 -1.84 -7.11
N GLY A 100 8.13 -1.38 -6.00
CA GLY A 100 6.79 -1.70 -5.55
C GLY A 100 5.99 -0.46 -5.23
N VAL A 101 4.71 -0.48 -5.60
CA VAL A 101 3.72 0.50 -5.17
C VAL A 101 2.45 -0.23 -4.78
N ALA A 102 1.87 0.11 -3.63
CA ALA A 102 0.63 -0.49 -3.18
C ALA A 102 -0.32 0.56 -2.65
N THR A 103 -1.63 0.31 -2.74
CA THR A 103 -2.65 1.22 -2.20
C THR A 103 -3.67 0.46 -1.36
N SER A 104 -3.82 0.86 -0.11
CA SER A 104 -4.77 0.28 0.85
C SER A 104 -5.74 1.34 1.38
N GLY A 105 -6.95 0.93 1.76
CA GLY A 105 -7.97 1.84 2.28
C GLY A 105 -9.27 1.10 2.56
N TRP A 106 -10.14 1.65 3.42
CA TRP A 106 -11.34 0.95 3.89
C TRP A 106 -12.42 0.77 2.81
N ARG A 107 -12.39 1.58 1.75
CA ARG A 107 -13.25 1.45 0.56
C ARG A 107 -12.64 0.56 -0.53
N GLY A 108 -11.46 0.00 -0.26
CA GLY A 108 -10.77 -0.90 -1.18
C GLY A 108 -11.44 -2.27 -1.28
N ARG A 109 -10.81 -3.15 -2.05
CA ARG A 109 -11.27 -4.55 -2.22
C ARG A 109 -10.92 -5.45 -1.03
N SER A 110 -9.97 -5.04 -0.20
CA SER A 110 -9.51 -5.77 0.98
C SER A 110 -10.08 -5.14 2.24
N PHE A 111 -10.37 -5.96 3.25
CA PHE A 111 -10.83 -5.44 4.53
C PHE A 111 -9.74 -4.65 5.25
N SER A 112 -10.08 -3.46 5.72
CA SER A 112 -9.21 -2.62 6.55
C SER A 112 -9.75 -2.53 7.98
N LEU A 113 -8.84 -2.48 8.94
CA LEU A 113 -9.16 -2.24 10.35
C LEU A 113 -9.29 -0.73 10.64
N GLY A 114 -8.59 0.09 9.85
CA GLY A 114 -8.60 1.55 9.95
C GLY A 114 -9.63 2.20 9.03
N ILE A 115 -9.50 3.51 8.86
CA ILE A 115 -10.47 4.36 8.18
C ILE A 115 -9.87 5.22 7.06
N ALA A 116 -8.60 5.05 6.69
CA ALA A 116 -8.01 5.79 5.57
C ALA A 116 -8.80 5.56 4.27
N ASP A 117 -9.12 6.64 3.57
CA ASP A 117 -9.73 6.56 2.24
C ASP A 117 -8.75 5.91 1.25
N ALA A 118 -7.48 6.32 1.32
CA ALA A 118 -6.38 5.68 0.60
C ALA A 118 -5.04 5.93 1.32
N VAL A 119 -4.17 4.93 1.27
CA VAL A 119 -2.75 5.02 1.62
C VAL A 119 -1.96 4.37 0.51
N THR A 120 -1.13 5.16 -0.18
CA THR A 120 -0.20 4.66 -1.19
C THR A 120 1.21 4.59 -0.64
N VAL A 121 1.89 3.46 -0.80
CA VAL A 121 3.23 3.20 -0.28
C VAL A 121 4.20 2.86 -1.41
N LEU A 122 5.43 3.37 -1.32
CA LEU A 122 6.55 3.07 -2.21
C LEU A 122 7.57 2.19 -1.49
N ALA A 123 7.93 1.06 -2.07
CA ALA A 123 8.91 0.13 -1.49
C ALA A 123 9.79 -0.55 -2.56
N ARG A 124 10.70 -1.43 -2.13
CA ARG A 124 11.64 -2.11 -3.04
C ARG A 124 11.04 -3.29 -3.78
N THR A 125 9.85 -3.75 -3.37
CA THR A 125 9.09 -4.82 -4.01
C THR A 125 7.60 -4.56 -3.86
N GLY A 126 6.78 -5.13 -4.75
CA GLY A 126 5.33 -5.05 -4.63
C GLY A 126 4.85 -5.63 -3.29
N ALA A 127 5.42 -6.76 -2.87
CA ALA A 127 5.09 -7.41 -1.61
C ALA A 127 5.37 -6.53 -0.37
N GLU A 128 6.51 -5.84 -0.33
CA GLU A 128 6.87 -4.92 0.77
C GLU A 128 5.90 -3.73 0.82
N ALA A 129 5.54 -3.17 -0.35
CA ALA A 129 4.63 -2.06 -0.43
C ALA A 129 3.23 -2.45 0.08
N ASP A 130 2.70 -3.61 -0.34
CA ASP A 130 1.37 -4.13 0.00
C ASP A 130 1.21 -4.33 1.52
N ALA A 131 2.20 -5.01 2.13
CA ALA A 131 2.24 -5.24 3.56
C ALA A 131 2.26 -3.93 4.37
N ALA A 132 3.12 -2.99 3.96
CA ALA A 132 3.25 -1.71 4.63
C ALA A 132 2.02 -0.81 4.45
N ALA A 133 1.43 -0.78 3.23
CA ALA A 133 0.22 -0.02 2.95
C ALA A 133 -0.94 -0.50 3.84
N THR A 134 -1.08 -1.82 4.00
CA THR A 134 -2.09 -2.41 4.89
C THR A 134 -1.94 -1.93 6.33
N LEU A 135 -0.73 -1.95 6.89
CA LEU A 135 -0.51 -1.53 8.28
C LEU A 135 -0.64 -0.03 8.49
N ILE A 136 -0.14 0.78 7.56
CA ILE A 136 -0.28 2.24 7.64
C ILE A 136 -1.74 2.64 7.52
N ALA A 137 -2.51 2.02 6.61
CA ALA A 137 -3.95 2.25 6.50
C ALA A 137 -4.71 1.84 7.76
N ASN A 138 -4.34 0.71 8.37
CA ASN A 138 -4.91 0.26 9.64
C ASN A 138 -4.57 1.19 10.82
N ALA A 139 -3.43 1.89 10.76
CA ALA A 139 -3.02 2.86 11.78
C ALA A 139 -3.72 4.22 11.65
N VAL A 140 -4.24 4.55 10.46
CA VAL A 140 -5.18 5.67 10.31
C VAL A 140 -6.51 5.25 10.92
N ASP A 141 -6.65 5.45 12.22
CA ASP A 141 -7.81 4.98 12.96
C ASP A 141 -8.17 5.84 14.17
N LEU A 142 -9.42 5.70 14.62
CA LEU A 142 -9.98 6.30 15.85
C LEU A 142 -10.77 5.24 16.63
N PRO A 143 -10.10 4.43 17.46
CA PRO A 143 -10.76 3.43 18.29
C PRO A 143 -11.84 4.04 19.18
N GLY A 144 -13.02 3.39 19.23
CA GLY A 144 -14.15 3.83 20.05
C GLY A 144 -14.97 5.00 19.50
N ASN A 145 -14.61 5.55 18.32
CA ASN A 145 -15.41 6.62 17.72
C ASN A 145 -16.77 6.08 17.21
N PRO A 146 -17.91 6.63 17.66
CA PRO A 146 -19.24 6.14 17.28
C PRO A 146 -19.59 6.36 15.80
N ALA A 147 -18.88 7.26 15.10
CA ALA A 147 -19.05 7.45 13.66
C ALA A 147 -18.48 6.28 12.84
N ILE A 148 -17.66 5.41 13.43
CA ILE A 148 -17.02 4.29 12.72
C ILE A 148 -17.72 2.99 13.10
N LYS A 149 -18.43 2.42 12.12
CA LYS A 149 -19.10 1.13 12.24
C LYS A 149 -18.13 0.02 11.84
N ARG A 150 -18.00 -0.99 12.69
CA ARG A 150 -17.18 -2.17 12.42
C ARG A 150 -17.97 -3.45 12.67
N ILE A 151 -17.62 -4.49 11.94
CA ILE A 151 -18.14 -5.85 12.11
C ILE A 151 -16.97 -6.85 12.02
N PRO A 152 -17.08 -8.04 12.61
CA PRO A 152 -16.07 -9.08 12.46
C PRO A 152 -15.86 -9.45 10.98
N ALA A 153 -14.60 -9.63 10.57
CA ALA A 153 -14.25 -9.94 9.18
C ALA A 153 -14.92 -11.23 8.67
N HIS A 154 -15.04 -12.25 9.53
CA HIS A 154 -15.69 -13.51 9.18
C HIS A 154 -17.21 -13.40 8.95
N GLU A 155 -17.87 -12.35 9.43
CA GLU A 155 -19.28 -12.09 9.10
C GLU A 155 -19.44 -11.58 7.66
N LEU A 156 -18.41 -10.94 7.10
CA LEU A 156 -18.37 -10.50 5.70
C LEU A 156 -17.84 -11.58 4.75
N SER A 157 -16.81 -12.30 5.18
CA SER A 157 -16.20 -13.39 4.44
C SER A 157 -15.79 -14.50 5.42
N PRO A 158 -16.53 -15.62 5.50
CA PRO A 158 -16.29 -16.68 6.48
C PRO A 158 -14.86 -17.22 6.50
N ASP A 159 -14.19 -17.23 5.35
CA ASP A 159 -12.81 -17.72 5.19
C ASP A 159 -11.75 -16.62 5.36
N SER A 160 -12.11 -15.45 5.88
CA SER A 160 -11.18 -14.34 6.09
C SER A 160 -10.07 -14.71 7.07
N ASP A 161 -8.83 -14.45 6.68
CA ASP A 161 -7.63 -14.62 7.51
C ASP A 161 -7.60 -13.70 8.73
N LEU A 162 -8.42 -12.65 8.74
CA LEU A 162 -8.58 -11.73 9.87
C LEU A 162 -9.47 -12.32 10.98
N GLY A 163 -10.33 -13.30 10.66
CA GLY A 163 -11.20 -13.99 11.61
C GLY A 163 -12.18 -13.06 12.33
N ALA A 164 -12.17 -13.06 13.67
CA ALA A 164 -13.06 -12.24 14.50
C ALA A 164 -12.66 -10.75 14.59
N ARG A 165 -11.60 -10.33 13.91
CA ARG A 165 -11.14 -8.93 13.95
C ARG A 165 -12.18 -8.01 13.34
N LEU A 166 -12.38 -6.88 14.00
CA LEU A 166 -13.29 -5.85 13.57
C LEU A 166 -12.70 -5.09 12.39
N VAL A 167 -13.43 -5.08 11.27
CA VAL A 167 -13.06 -4.36 10.05
C VAL A 167 -14.06 -3.25 9.81
N THR A 168 -13.61 -2.16 9.19
CA THR A 168 -14.43 -0.99 8.92
C THR A 168 -15.52 -1.31 7.90
N HIS A 169 -16.77 -1.19 8.33
CA HIS A 169 -17.97 -1.38 7.51
C HIS A 169 -18.57 -0.05 7.06
N GLY A 170 -18.36 1.02 7.84
CA GLY A 170 -18.80 2.35 7.47
C GLY A 170 -18.14 3.43 8.30
N VAL A 171 -17.84 4.56 7.64
CA VAL A 171 -17.30 5.77 8.26
C VAL A 171 -18.31 6.89 8.06
N GLY A 172 -18.87 7.39 9.15
CA GLY A 172 -19.76 8.55 9.15
C GLY A 172 -18.99 9.87 9.04
N THR A 173 -19.67 10.99 9.28
CA THR A 173 -19.03 12.31 9.29
C THR A 173 -18.04 12.42 10.46
N LEU A 174 -16.81 12.82 10.16
CA LEU A 174 -15.77 13.09 11.14
C LEU A 174 -15.50 14.60 11.22
N ALA A 175 -15.22 15.10 12.42
CA ALA A 175 -14.74 16.46 12.58
C ALA A 175 -13.32 16.62 12.02
N LEU A 176 -12.93 17.82 11.60
CA LEU A 176 -11.59 18.07 11.04
C LEU A 176 -10.46 17.67 12.00
N GLY A 177 -10.63 17.91 13.31
CA GLY A 177 -9.65 17.48 14.32
C GLY A 177 -9.55 15.95 14.47
N GLU A 178 -10.63 15.22 14.20
CA GLU A 178 -10.64 13.77 14.21
C GLU A 178 -9.92 13.21 12.97
N VAL A 179 -10.18 13.78 11.80
CA VAL A 179 -9.47 13.48 10.56
C VAL A 179 -7.97 13.71 10.72
N ALA A 180 -7.58 14.88 11.24
CA ALA A 180 -6.17 15.21 11.49
C ALA A 180 -5.51 14.19 12.43
N ARG A 181 -6.15 13.88 13.56
CA ARG A 181 -5.62 12.90 14.52
C ARG A 181 -5.46 11.50 13.92
N ALA A 182 -6.45 11.02 13.15
CA ALA A 182 -6.35 9.70 12.52
C ALA A 182 -5.20 9.67 11.51
N LEU A 183 -5.07 10.71 10.69
CA LEU A 183 -3.96 10.82 9.74
C LEU A 183 -2.59 10.91 10.43
N ASP A 184 -2.50 11.63 11.55
CA ASP A 184 -1.25 11.75 12.31
C ASP A 184 -0.83 10.40 12.94
N ASN A 185 -1.80 9.56 13.36
CA ASN A 185 -1.54 8.19 13.80
C ASN A 185 -0.92 7.34 12.69
N GLY A 186 -1.49 7.39 11.48
CA GLY A 186 -0.95 6.68 10.31
C GLY A 186 0.42 7.20 9.90
N LEU A 187 0.60 8.53 9.91
CA LEU A 187 1.88 9.16 9.58
C LEU A 187 2.99 8.74 10.54
N ALA A 188 2.71 8.60 11.84
CA ALA A 188 3.68 8.13 12.81
C ALA A 188 4.22 6.73 12.47
N VAL A 189 3.36 5.81 12.03
CA VAL A 189 3.74 4.47 11.57
C VAL A 189 4.52 4.53 10.26
N ALA A 190 4.06 5.34 9.29
CA ALA A 190 4.76 5.51 8.03
C ALA A 190 6.19 6.04 8.22
N GLU A 191 6.38 7.04 9.09
CA GLU A 191 7.69 7.58 9.42
C GLU A 191 8.57 6.56 10.16
N ASP A 192 8.00 5.68 10.99
CA ASP A 192 8.75 4.57 11.60
C ASP A 192 9.28 3.60 10.54
N PHE A 193 8.41 3.13 9.65
CA PHE A 193 8.79 2.22 8.58
C PHE A 193 9.84 2.85 7.65
N ARG A 194 9.71 4.15 7.36
CA ARG A 194 10.69 4.88 6.56
C ARG A 194 12.04 4.99 7.26
N ARG A 195 12.08 5.35 8.54
CA ARG A 195 13.34 5.41 9.33
C ARG A 195 14.04 4.06 9.39
N ARG A 196 13.28 2.96 9.39
CA ARG A 196 13.80 1.59 9.36
C ARG A 196 14.19 1.10 7.97
N GLY A 197 13.97 1.91 6.93
CA GLY A 197 14.26 1.56 5.54
C GLY A 197 13.32 0.50 4.94
N LEU A 198 12.13 0.32 5.53
CA LEU A 198 11.12 -0.64 5.05
C LEU A 198 10.29 -0.07 3.89
N ILE A 199 10.15 1.25 3.84
CA ILE A 199 9.50 1.99 2.75
C ILE A 199 10.35 3.18 2.32
N ALA A 200 10.22 3.59 1.06
CA ALA A 200 10.83 4.83 0.56
C ALA A 200 9.98 6.06 0.90
N GLY A 201 8.66 5.91 0.89
CA GLY A 201 7.71 6.97 1.24
C GLY A 201 6.26 6.51 1.15
N SER A 202 5.34 7.38 1.57
CA SER A 202 3.90 7.12 1.47
C SER A 202 3.08 8.41 1.41
N ALA A 203 1.85 8.30 0.91
CA ALA A 203 0.83 9.34 0.92
C ALA A 203 -0.46 8.76 1.52
N LEU A 204 -1.03 9.44 2.51
CA LEU A 204 -2.21 9.03 3.28
C LEU A 204 -3.31 10.06 3.07
N PHE A 205 -4.54 9.61 2.86
CA PHE A 205 -5.70 10.43 2.59
C PHE A 205 -6.90 10.02 3.44
N LEU A 206 -7.59 11.02 4.01
CA LEU A 206 -8.82 10.84 4.77
C LEU A 206 -9.64 12.14 4.74
N GLY A 207 -10.90 12.06 4.33
CA GLY A 207 -11.85 13.18 4.48
C GLY A 207 -11.44 14.47 3.76
N GLY A 208 -10.70 14.36 2.65
CA GLY A 208 -10.18 15.51 1.90
C GLY A 208 -8.81 16.01 2.36
N GLU A 209 -8.30 15.55 3.50
CA GLU A 209 -6.99 15.90 4.05
C GLU A 209 -5.94 14.85 3.68
N ALA A 210 -4.66 15.26 3.72
CA ALA A 210 -3.54 14.40 3.38
C ALA A 210 -2.35 14.49 4.36
N ARG A 211 -1.54 13.44 4.40
CA ARG A 211 -0.20 13.40 4.99
C ARG A 211 0.76 12.69 4.06
N ILE A 212 2.01 13.15 4.02
CA ILE A 212 3.07 12.56 3.20
C ILE A 212 4.25 12.23 4.09
N SER A 213 4.83 11.04 3.89
CA SER A 213 6.06 10.60 4.51
C SER A 213 7.13 10.37 3.45
N GLY A 214 8.33 10.91 3.69
CA GLY A 214 9.46 10.83 2.76
C GLY A 214 9.34 11.77 1.55
N SER A 215 10.37 11.74 0.69
CA SER A 215 10.39 12.52 -0.54
C SER A 215 9.62 11.79 -1.64
N VAL A 216 8.29 11.87 -1.59
CA VAL A 216 7.47 11.59 -2.77
C VAL A 216 7.53 12.85 -3.63
N ALA A 217 8.33 12.84 -4.69
CA ALA A 217 8.34 13.93 -5.65
C ALA A 217 7.02 13.91 -6.43
N LEU A 218 5.97 14.46 -5.83
CA LEU A 218 4.71 14.76 -6.51
C LEU A 218 5.00 15.90 -7.48
N ALA A 219 5.02 15.60 -8.78
CA ALA A 219 5.11 16.63 -9.79
C ALA A 219 3.73 17.29 -9.92
N ALA A 220 3.68 18.62 -9.78
CA ALA A 220 2.53 19.38 -10.25
C ALA A 220 2.27 19.04 -11.73
N PRO A 221 1.00 18.99 -12.19
CA PRO A 221 0.68 18.57 -13.54
C PRO A 221 1.36 19.48 -14.56
N ASN A 222 2.45 19.00 -15.18
CA ASN A 222 3.02 19.62 -16.35
C ASN A 222 1.99 19.52 -17.49
N LYS A 223 1.53 20.68 -17.97
CA LYS A 223 0.88 20.78 -19.28
C LYS A 223 1.92 20.38 -20.32
N SER A 224 1.54 19.45 -21.21
CA SER A 224 2.32 18.85 -22.32
C SER A 224 3.23 17.67 -21.89
N SER A 225 3.29 16.53 -22.58
CA SER A 225 2.77 16.12 -23.90
C SER A 225 2.73 14.59 -24.03
N ARG A 226 1.77 14.11 -24.84
CA ARG A 226 1.54 12.76 -25.40
C ARG A 226 1.04 11.68 -24.45
N GLU A 227 -0.24 11.34 -24.63
CA GLU A 227 -0.84 10.07 -24.25
C GLU A 227 -0.07 8.94 -24.96
N GLU A 228 0.69 8.14 -24.21
CA GLU A 228 1.00 6.78 -24.63
C GLU A 228 -0.10 5.88 -24.07
N VAL A 229 -1.03 5.52 -24.96
CA VAL A 229 -2.03 4.49 -24.73
C VAL A 229 -1.28 3.16 -24.65
N ALA A 230 -1.22 2.56 -23.46
CA ALA A 230 -0.74 1.20 -23.30
C ALA A 230 -1.74 0.25 -23.97
N HIS A 231 -1.36 -0.32 -25.11
CA HIS A 231 -2.08 -1.45 -25.69
C HIS A 231 -1.71 -2.74 -24.95
N ALA A 232 -2.75 -3.52 -24.63
CA ALA A 232 -2.70 -4.86 -24.08
C ALA A 232 -2.00 -5.86 -25.00
#